data_AF-A0A6J7AGB4-F1
#
_entry.id   AF-A0A6J7AGB4-F1
#
_cell.length_a   1.000
_cell.length_b   1.000
_cell.length_c   1.000
_cell.angle_alpha   90.00
_cell.angle_beta   90.00
_cell.angle_gamma   90.00
#
_symmetry.space_group_name_H-M   'P 1'
#
loop_
_entity.id
_entity.type
_entity.pdbx_description
1 polymer ?
#
loop_
_entity_poly.entity_id
_entity_poly.type
_entity_poly.pdbx_seq_one_letter_code
_entity_poly.pdbx_strand_id
1 'polypeptide(L)'
;MPNSHSIHRLGDAHKHKTWNRNQPSVLTIKSGEEVFISAPDASNGELTRNSTKDDIALIDYRKLDPLVGPILVEDAKPGDILKISVLELKTHSWGWAALLPEFGLLSDEITDPYYKVWELDKGSIQLPNGSTFKLQPMIGCIGVAPAVDGDFPTITPTNGAGNIDIRYLNAGSELYVPVLTDGALLSAADGHALQGEGEISGTAIECPMDMTLKVELIKNQKLDSPELITRNTFPAEEGYRIFTGIGPDLMEASRDATRRAIGPLAKAQGISELEAYGLFGIVAELRIHEIVDIPHWVVGCMLPLRLFGNK
;
A
#
# COMPACT_ATOMS: atom_id res chain seq x y z
N MET A 1 -0.58 -7.51 36.02
CA MET A 1 -0.30 -8.56 35.02
C MET A 1 -0.22 -7.86 33.68
N PRO A 2 0.79 -8.11 32.83
CA PRO A 2 0.73 -7.57 31.47
C PRO A 2 -0.45 -8.25 30.78
N ASN A 3 -1.36 -7.46 30.22
CA ASN A 3 -2.43 -7.99 29.39
C ASN A 3 -1.80 -8.85 28.31
N SER A 4 -2.15 -10.13 28.30
CA SER A 4 -1.87 -11.04 27.20
C SER A 4 -2.66 -10.52 25.99
N HIS A 5 -2.12 -9.54 25.27
CA HIS A 5 -2.64 -9.16 23.96
C HIS A 5 -2.40 -10.36 23.05
N SER A 6 -3.46 -11.12 22.80
CA SER A 6 -3.43 -12.18 21.80
C SER A 6 -3.39 -11.50 20.44
N ILE A 7 -2.30 -11.70 19.72
CA ILE A 7 -2.17 -11.24 18.33
C ILE A 7 -2.82 -12.31 17.46
N HIS A 8 -3.88 -11.94 16.73
CA HIS A 8 -4.52 -12.85 15.77
C HIS A 8 -3.56 -13.13 14.61
N ARG A 9 -3.46 -14.37 14.14
CA ARG A 9 -2.50 -14.77 13.11
C ARG A 9 -3.19 -15.26 11.85
N LEU A 10 -2.86 -14.64 10.72
CA LEU A 10 -3.31 -15.02 9.37
C LEU A 10 -2.10 -15.34 8.48
N GLY A 11 -2.37 -16.00 7.36
CA GLY A 11 -1.34 -16.39 6.40
C GLY A 11 -1.92 -17.22 5.26
N ASP A 12 -1.11 -18.11 4.68
CA ASP A 12 -1.38 -18.81 3.42
C ASP A 12 -2.77 -19.48 3.29
N ALA A 13 -3.29 -20.06 4.37
CA ALA A 13 -4.61 -20.71 4.40
C ALA A 13 -5.79 -19.74 4.27
N HIS A 14 -5.54 -18.44 4.39
CA HIS A 14 -6.53 -17.36 4.39
C HIS A 14 -6.41 -16.45 3.16
N LYS A 15 -5.83 -16.98 2.08
CA LYS A 15 -5.63 -16.23 0.84
C LYS A 15 -6.90 -16.15 0.00
N HIS A 16 -7.07 -15.02 -0.66
CA HIS A 16 -8.03 -14.82 -1.75
C HIS A 16 -7.40 -13.93 -2.83
N LYS A 17 -8.09 -13.72 -3.96
CA LYS A 17 -7.50 -13.06 -5.15
C LYS A 17 -8.38 -11.98 -5.74
N THR A 18 -9.44 -11.60 -5.03
CA THR A 18 -10.44 -10.67 -5.54
C THR A 18 -11.02 -9.86 -4.40
N TRP A 19 -11.17 -8.56 -4.59
CA TRP A 19 -11.99 -7.77 -3.70
C TRP A 19 -13.47 -8.13 -3.92
N ASN A 20 -14.12 -8.71 -2.91
CA ASN A 20 -15.53 -9.07 -2.97
C ASN A 20 -16.20 -8.85 -1.61
N ARG A 21 -17.22 -7.98 -1.56
CA ARG A 21 -17.95 -7.63 -0.33
C ARG A 21 -18.82 -8.74 0.25
N ASN A 22 -19.05 -9.81 -0.51
CA ASN A 22 -19.83 -10.98 -0.10
C ASN A 22 -18.94 -12.15 0.31
N GLN A 23 -17.61 -12.01 0.23
CA GLN A 23 -16.69 -13.05 0.69
C GLN A 23 -16.77 -13.19 2.22
N PRO A 24 -16.88 -14.43 2.75
CA PRO A 24 -16.85 -14.66 4.19
C PRO A 24 -15.54 -14.15 4.80
N SER A 25 -15.64 -13.47 5.94
CA SER A 25 -14.46 -13.11 6.72
C SER A 25 -13.80 -14.34 7.33
N VAL A 26 -12.47 -14.32 7.40
CA VAL A 26 -11.64 -15.37 8.00
C VAL A 26 -11.34 -15.09 9.47
N LEU A 27 -11.52 -13.83 9.88
CA LEU A 27 -11.26 -13.32 11.22
C LEU A 27 -12.23 -12.17 11.51
N THR A 28 -12.65 -12.05 12.75
CA THR A 28 -13.36 -10.87 13.27
C THR A 28 -12.55 -10.27 14.41
N ILE A 29 -12.32 -8.96 14.37
CA ILE A 29 -11.56 -8.22 15.39
C ILE A 29 -12.34 -7.02 15.91
N LYS A 30 -11.98 -6.57 17.10
CA LYS A 30 -12.47 -5.30 17.66
C LYS A 30 -11.53 -4.15 17.32
N SER A 31 -12.08 -2.94 17.29
CA SER A 31 -11.26 -1.72 17.20
C SER A 31 -10.22 -1.68 18.32
N GLY A 32 -8.97 -1.44 17.95
CA GLY A 32 -7.80 -1.39 18.83
C GLY A 32 -7.00 -2.70 18.88
N GLU A 33 -7.48 -3.79 18.29
CA GLU A 33 -6.76 -5.07 18.27
C GLU A 33 -5.62 -5.09 17.24
N GLU A 34 -4.66 -5.97 17.50
CA GLU A 34 -3.50 -6.21 16.65
C GLU A 34 -3.68 -7.51 15.86
N VAL A 35 -3.26 -7.48 14.60
CA VAL A 35 -3.27 -8.62 13.68
C VAL A 35 -1.88 -8.83 13.12
N PHE A 36 -1.47 -10.09 13.05
CA PHE A 36 -0.26 -10.55 12.39
C PHE A 36 -0.66 -11.27 11.11
N ILE A 37 -0.08 -10.84 9.99
CA ILE A 37 -0.31 -11.41 8.65
C ILE A 37 1.04 -11.90 8.13
N SER A 38 1.14 -13.20 7.81
CA SER A 38 2.27 -13.74 7.06
C SER A 38 1.85 -13.88 5.60
N ALA A 39 2.18 -12.87 4.79
CA ALA A 39 1.75 -12.78 3.40
C ALA A 39 2.77 -13.43 2.44
N PRO A 40 2.31 -14.09 1.37
CA PRO A 40 3.18 -14.46 0.25
C PRO A 40 3.61 -13.20 -0.52
N ASP A 41 4.58 -13.35 -1.43
CA ASP A 41 4.85 -12.34 -2.46
C ASP A 41 3.81 -12.34 -3.59
N ALA A 42 3.84 -11.31 -4.42
CA ALA A 42 2.98 -11.11 -5.60
C ALA A 42 2.91 -12.32 -6.54
N SER A 43 3.97 -13.13 -6.65
CA SER A 43 3.96 -14.29 -7.56
C SER A 43 3.09 -15.44 -7.08
N ASN A 44 2.71 -15.46 -5.80
CA ASN A 44 1.98 -16.56 -5.17
C ASN A 44 2.66 -17.94 -5.38
N GLY A 45 3.99 -17.96 -5.43
CA GLY A 45 4.78 -19.17 -5.66
C GLY A 45 4.96 -19.58 -7.12
N GLU A 46 4.48 -18.80 -8.08
CA GLU A 46 4.82 -18.99 -9.50
C GLU A 46 6.30 -18.68 -9.78
N LEU A 47 6.91 -17.80 -8.98
CA LEU A 47 8.35 -17.53 -9.01
C LEU A 47 9.01 -18.01 -7.73
N THR A 48 10.21 -18.58 -7.88
CA THR A 48 10.99 -19.15 -6.78
C THR A 48 12.42 -18.66 -6.85
N ARG A 49 13.18 -18.84 -5.76
CA ARG A 49 14.61 -18.53 -5.73
C ARG A 49 15.44 -19.22 -6.83
N ASN A 50 14.94 -20.31 -7.42
CA ASN A 50 15.60 -21.04 -8.50
C ASN A 50 15.05 -20.72 -9.89
N SER A 51 14.04 -19.85 -9.98
CA SER A 51 13.49 -19.40 -11.25
C SER A 51 14.51 -18.58 -12.03
N THR A 52 14.30 -18.53 -13.34
CA THR A 52 15.09 -17.82 -14.32
C THR A 52 14.20 -16.90 -15.12
N LYS A 53 14.80 -16.03 -15.96
CA LYS A 53 14.02 -15.18 -16.86
C LYS A 53 13.14 -15.97 -17.84
N ASP A 54 13.48 -17.22 -18.14
CA ASP A 54 12.72 -18.06 -19.06
C ASP A 54 11.41 -18.54 -18.42
N ASP A 55 11.34 -18.60 -17.08
CA ASP A 55 10.13 -18.98 -16.34
C ASP A 55 9.07 -17.87 -16.34
N ILE A 56 9.44 -16.62 -16.66
CA ILE A 56 8.50 -15.49 -16.76
C ILE A 56 7.39 -15.80 -17.79
N ALA A 57 7.74 -16.44 -18.90
CA ALA A 57 6.79 -16.81 -19.94
C ALA A 57 5.81 -17.93 -19.52
N LEU A 58 6.05 -18.57 -18.37
CA LEU A 58 5.26 -19.69 -17.85
C LEU A 58 4.29 -19.28 -16.74
N ILE A 59 4.36 -18.03 -16.26
CA ILE A 59 3.54 -17.53 -15.15
C ILE A 59 2.06 -17.58 -15.51
N ASP A 60 1.26 -18.17 -14.61
CA ASP A 60 -0.19 -18.02 -14.67
C ASP A 60 -0.64 -16.73 -13.96
N TYR A 61 -0.79 -15.65 -14.72
CA TYR A 61 -1.20 -14.33 -14.22
C TYR A 61 -2.47 -14.35 -13.35
N ARG A 62 -3.36 -15.35 -13.56
CA ARG A 62 -4.58 -15.50 -12.76
C ARG A 62 -4.31 -15.88 -11.30
N LYS A 63 -3.08 -16.24 -10.94
CA LYS A 63 -2.69 -16.63 -9.59
C LYS A 63 -1.95 -15.52 -8.83
N LEU A 64 -1.53 -14.47 -9.51
CA LEU A 64 -0.76 -13.37 -8.92
C LEU A 64 -1.60 -12.59 -7.91
N ASP A 65 -0.90 -11.78 -7.13
CA ASP A 65 -1.40 -10.79 -6.16
C ASP A 65 -2.47 -11.32 -5.20
N PRO A 66 -2.23 -12.47 -4.55
CA PRO A 66 -3.14 -12.96 -3.54
C PRO A 66 -3.09 -12.06 -2.30
N LEU A 67 -4.25 -11.83 -1.71
CA LEU A 67 -4.39 -11.10 -0.45
C LEU A 67 -4.66 -12.04 0.71
N VAL A 68 -4.23 -11.69 1.92
CA VAL A 68 -4.60 -12.41 3.15
C VAL A 68 -5.73 -11.67 3.86
N GLY A 69 -6.86 -12.36 4.09
CA GLY A 69 -8.09 -11.78 4.65
C GLY A 69 -9.34 -12.49 4.13
N PRO A 70 -10.53 -11.83 4.11
CA PRO A 70 -10.82 -10.52 4.68
C PRO A 70 -11.04 -10.60 6.20
N ILE A 71 -10.58 -9.57 6.89
CA ILE A 71 -10.76 -9.35 8.32
C ILE A 71 -11.97 -8.45 8.51
N LEU A 72 -12.95 -8.93 9.26
CA LEU A 72 -14.10 -8.14 9.67
C LEU A 72 -13.72 -7.32 10.92
N VAL A 73 -14.01 -6.03 10.88
CA VAL A 73 -13.83 -5.13 12.02
C VAL A 73 -15.19 -4.84 12.62
N GLU A 74 -15.42 -5.26 13.87
CA GLU A 74 -16.70 -5.06 14.55
C GLU A 74 -17.11 -3.58 14.54
N ASP A 75 -18.42 -3.35 14.39
CA ASP A 75 -19.05 -2.02 14.36
C ASP A 75 -18.62 -1.06 13.24
N ALA A 76 -17.72 -1.47 12.34
CA ALA A 76 -17.36 -0.66 11.16
C ALA A 76 -18.55 -0.56 10.21
N LYS A 77 -18.92 0.67 9.85
CA LYS A 77 -20.02 0.97 8.92
C LYS A 77 -19.56 1.97 7.85
N PRO A 78 -20.20 1.97 6.66
CA PRO A 78 -19.95 2.99 5.66
C PRO A 78 -20.05 4.41 6.23
N GLY A 79 -19.03 5.23 5.97
CA GLY A 79 -18.91 6.59 6.54
C GLY A 79 -18.07 6.68 7.83
N ASP A 80 -17.54 5.56 8.30
CA ASP A 80 -16.42 5.52 9.25
C ASP A 80 -15.07 5.52 8.51
N ILE A 81 -13.97 5.66 9.26
CA ILE A 81 -12.60 5.50 8.77
C ILE A 81 -11.94 4.35 9.53
N LEU A 82 -11.25 3.49 8.80
CA LEU A 82 -10.34 2.50 9.37
C LEU A 82 -8.94 3.11 9.44
N LYS A 83 -8.43 3.30 10.65
CA LYS A 83 -7.03 3.67 10.90
C LYS A 83 -6.22 2.39 11.10
N ILE A 84 -5.23 2.19 10.26
CA ILE A 84 -4.34 1.02 10.28
C ILE A 84 -2.94 1.53 10.59
N SER A 85 -2.42 1.23 11.77
CA SER A 85 -1.04 1.52 12.15
C SER A 85 -0.15 0.33 11.81
N VAL A 86 0.87 0.56 10.99
CA VAL A 86 1.87 -0.46 10.66
C VAL A 86 2.90 -0.52 11.79
N LEU A 87 2.85 -1.54 12.63
CA LEU A 87 3.72 -1.64 13.81
C LEU A 87 5.09 -2.22 13.44
N GLU A 88 5.09 -3.29 12.65
CA GLU A 88 6.30 -4.00 12.24
C GLU A 88 6.10 -4.60 10.85
N LEU A 89 7.16 -4.54 10.04
CA LEU A 89 7.28 -5.23 8.77
C LEU A 89 8.58 -6.01 8.77
N LYS A 90 8.50 -7.30 8.46
CA LYS A 90 9.67 -8.17 8.38
C LYS A 90 9.66 -8.94 7.08
N THR A 91 10.60 -8.58 6.19
CA THR A 91 10.86 -9.35 4.98
C THR A 91 11.34 -10.75 5.35
N HIS A 92 10.98 -11.74 4.52
CA HIS A 92 11.64 -13.04 4.55
C HIS A 92 13.06 -12.93 3.96
N SER A 93 13.79 -14.04 3.82
CA SER A 93 15.23 -14.01 3.51
C SER A 93 15.57 -13.62 2.07
N TRP A 94 14.60 -13.67 1.15
CA TRP A 94 14.80 -13.40 -0.27
C TRP A 94 13.60 -12.69 -0.88
N GLY A 95 13.83 -12.05 -2.02
CA GLY A 95 12.80 -11.46 -2.87
C GLY A 95 13.23 -11.47 -4.33
N TRP A 96 12.38 -10.97 -5.22
CA TRP A 96 12.63 -10.96 -6.65
C TRP A 96 12.16 -9.66 -7.32
N ALA A 97 12.77 -9.32 -8.44
CA ALA A 97 12.30 -8.28 -9.35
C ALA A 97 12.25 -8.86 -10.77
N ALA A 98 11.21 -8.52 -11.54
CA ALA A 98 11.02 -9.04 -12.88
C ALA A 98 10.51 -7.96 -13.85
N LEU A 99 10.70 -8.20 -15.15
CA LEU A 99 9.94 -7.52 -16.19
C LEU A 99 8.91 -8.52 -16.71
N LEU A 100 7.63 -8.26 -16.42
CA LEU A 100 6.52 -9.09 -16.86
C LEU A 100 6.01 -8.58 -18.21
N PRO A 101 5.72 -9.47 -19.18
CA PRO A 101 5.09 -9.07 -20.44
C PRO A 101 3.85 -8.19 -20.24
N GLU A 102 3.75 -7.12 -21.03
CA GLU A 102 2.62 -6.17 -21.06
C GLU A 102 2.35 -5.43 -19.73
N PHE A 103 3.31 -5.46 -18.79
CA PHE A 103 3.18 -4.82 -17.49
C PHE A 103 4.42 -3.97 -17.16
N GLY A 104 4.18 -2.76 -16.65
CA GLY A 104 5.20 -1.73 -16.47
C GLY A 104 5.10 -0.60 -17.51
N LEU A 105 5.69 0.55 -17.18
CA LEU A 105 5.52 1.81 -17.93
C LEU A 105 6.07 1.75 -19.36
N LEU A 106 7.14 0.97 -19.58
CA LEU A 106 7.81 0.83 -20.88
C LEU A 106 7.64 -0.58 -21.45
N SER A 107 6.57 -1.29 -21.09
CA SER A 107 6.35 -2.69 -21.47
C SER A 107 6.13 -2.90 -22.98
N ASP A 108 5.81 -1.84 -23.71
CA ASP A 108 5.70 -1.81 -25.18
C ASP A 108 7.05 -1.54 -25.88
N GLU A 109 8.04 -1.01 -25.16
CA GLU A 109 9.39 -0.73 -25.67
C GLU A 109 10.43 -1.79 -25.23
N ILE A 110 10.36 -2.21 -23.96
CA ILE A 110 11.30 -3.15 -23.32
C ILE A 110 10.58 -4.48 -23.13
N THR A 111 10.72 -5.37 -24.12
CA THR A 111 9.99 -6.65 -24.17
C THR A 111 10.81 -7.86 -23.74
N ASP A 112 12.13 -7.70 -23.55
CA ASP A 112 12.99 -8.80 -23.11
C ASP A 112 12.71 -9.15 -21.65
N PRO A 113 12.52 -10.45 -21.31
CA PRO A 113 12.25 -10.84 -19.94
C PRO A 113 13.47 -10.62 -19.05
N TYR A 114 13.20 -10.12 -17.85
CA TYR A 114 14.18 -9.94 -16.79
C TYR A 114 13.69 -10.66 -15.54
N TYR A 115 14.61 -11.31 -14.84
CA TYR A 115 14.35 -11.88 -13.52
C TYR A 115 15.61 -11.79 -12.67
N LYS A 116 15.46 -11.29 -11.44
CA LYS A 116 16.56 -11.17 -10.50
C LYS A 116 16.11 -11.52 -9.10
N VAL A 117 16.81 -12.47 -8.49
CA VAL A 117 16.71 -12.79 -7.07
C VAL A 117 17.61 -11.87 -6.25
N TRP A 118 17.09 -11.43 -5.10
CA TRP A 118 17.77 -10.61 -4.11
C TRP A 118 17.79 -11.31 -2.74
N GLU A 119 18.94 -11.29 -2.08
CA GLU A 119 19.09 -11.76 -0.70
C GLU A 119 18.83 -10.58 0.26
N LEU A 120 17.95 -10.78 1.24
CA LEU A 120 17.41 -9.69 2.06
C LEU A 120 17.95 -9.68 3.50
N ASP A 121 18.57 -10.77 3.96
CA ASP A 121 19.04 -10.94 5.36
C ASP A 121 19.98 -9.83 5.86
N LYS A 122 20.67 -9.15 4.93
CA LYS A 122 21.62 -8.08 5.26
C LYS A 122 20.96 -6.71 5.49
N GLY A 123 19.65 -6.58 5.29
CA GLY A 123 18.95 -5.30 5.37
C GLY A 123 19.36 -4.28 4.29
N SER A 124 20.11 -4.72 3.28
CA SER A 124 20.49 -3.92 2.11
C SER A 124 20.79 -4.81 0.92
N ILE A 125 20.65 -4.25 -0.28
CA ILE A 125 21.07 -4.86 -1.55
C ILE A 125 22.30 -4.15 -2.11
N GLN A 126 23.08 -4.87 -2.91
CA GLN A 126 24.24 -4.32 -3.60
C GLN A 126 24.07 -4.47 -5.12
N LEU A 127 24.24 -3.38 -5.84
CA LEU A 127 24.19 -3.34 -7.30
C LEU A 127 25.53 -3.75 -7.92
N PRO A 128 25.57 -4.12 -9.22
CA PRO A 128 26.81 -4.56 -9.89
C PRO A 128 27.97 -3.57 -9.85
N ASN A 129 27.67 -2.27 -9.78
CA ASN A 129 28.68 -1.21 -9.65
C ASN A 129 29.20 -1.01 -8.21
N GLY A 130 28.74 -1.82 -7.26
CA GLY A 130 29.12 -1.76 -5.85
C GLY A 130 28.26 -0.82 -4.99
N SER A 131 27.32 -0.07 -5.58
CA SER A 131 26.38 0.78 -4.83
C SER A 131 25.49 -0.06 -3.90
N THR A 132 25.23 0.45 -2.70
CA THR A 132 24.41 -0.23 -1.68
C THR A 132 23.15 0.57 -1.40
N PHE A 133 22.00 -0.11 -1.38
CA PHE A 133 20.71 0.47 -1.02
C PHE A 133 20.16 -0.25 0.19
N LYS A 134 19.82 0.50 1.24
CA LYS A 134 19.16 -0.04 2.43
C LYS A 134 17.74 -0.47 2.06
N LEU A 135 17.31 -1.63 2.54
CA LEU A 135 15.91 -2.06 2.41
C LEU A 135 14.99 -1.06 3.12
N GLN A 136 13.82 -0.85 2.53
CA GLN A 136 12.76 -0.02 3.09
C GLN A 136 11.45 -0.81 2.94
N PRO A 137 11.23 -1.83 3.80
CA PRO A 137 10.07 -2.70 3.68
C PRO A 137 8.77 -1.92 3.75
N MET A 138 7.82 -2.27 2.90
CA MET A 138 6.51 -1.64 2.80
C MET A 138 5.42 -2.66 2.42
N ILE A 139 4.17 -2.25 2.55
CA ILE A 139 2.99 -2.99 2.09
C ILE A 139 2.51 -2.36 0.78
N GLY A 140 2.53 -3.10 -0.33
CA GLY A 140 2.02 -2.65 -1.63
C GLY A 140 0.50 -2.68 -1.69
N CYS A 141 -0.07 -3.83 -1.32
CA CYS A 141 -1.50 -4.06 -1.36
C CYS A 141 -2.15 -4.17 0.03
N ILE A 142 -2.92 -3.16 0.43
CA ILE A 142 -3.77 -3.20 1.63
C ILE A 142 -4.99 -2.31 1.46
N GLY A 143 -6.16 -2.85 1.79
CA GLY A 143 -7.42 -2.15 1.55
C GLY A 143 -8.65 -2.88 2.08
N VAL A 144 -9.81 -2.33 1.74
CA VAL A 144 -11.13 -2.80 2.18
C VAL A 144 -11.98 -3.20 0.98
N ALA A 145 -12.93 -4.12 1.18
CA ALA A 145 -13.81 -4.54 0.10
C ALA A 145 -14.68 -3.36 -0.42
N PRO A 146 -14.91 -3.25 -1.74
CA PRO A 146 -15.68 -2.17 -2.34
C PRO A 146 -17.16 -2.25 -1.99
N ALA A 147 -17.87 -1.12 -2.08
CA ALA A 147 -19.31 -1.05 -1.81
C ALA A 147 -20.20 -1.69 -2.91
N VAL A 148 -19.60 -2.28 -3.94
CA VAL A 148 -20.30 -2.86 -5.10
C VAL A 148 -20.14 -4.38 -5.12
N ASP A 149 -21.19 -5.08 -5.57
CA ASP A 149 -21.15 -6.53 -5.73
C ASP A 149 -20.30 -6.92 -6.95
N GLY A 150 -19.52 -7.97 -6.81
CA GLY A 150 -18.67 -8.51 -7.87
C GLY A 150 -17.33 -9.02 -7.34
N ASP A 151 -16.59 -9.64 -8.24
CA ASP A 151 -15.19 -10.02 -8.04
C ASP A 151 -14.32 -9.01 -8.77
N PHE A 152 -13.57 -8.19 -8.02
CA PHE A 152 -12.68 -7.19 -8.58
C PHE A 152 -11.22 -7.63 -8.44
N PRO A 153 -10.37 -7.43 -9.48
CA PRO A 153 -8.95 -7.74 -9.40
C PRO A 153 -8.25 -7.02 -8.24
N THR A 154 -7.25 -7.66 -7.64
CA THR A 154 -6.48 -7.09 -6.53
C THR A 154 -5.44 -6.06 -6.99
N ILE A 155 -4.96 -6.20 -8.24
CA ILE A 155 -3.98 -5.31 -8.88
C ILE A 155 -4.44 -3.85 -8.99
N THR A 156 -5.74 -3.57 -9.14
CA THR A 156 -6.20 -2.20 -9.39
C THR A 156 -6.38 -1.44 -8.07
N PRO A 157 -5.69 -0.30 -7.83
CA PRO A 157 -5.98 0.57 -6.69
C PRO A 157 -7.37 1.17 -6.75
N THR A 158 -7.95 1.42 -5.58
CA THR A 158 -9.27 2.05 -5.43
C THR A 158 -9.27 3.08 -4.31
N ASN A 159 -10.37 3.84 -4.17
CA ASN A 159 -10.57 4.69 -3.00
C ASN A 159 -10.74 3.89 -1.69
N GLY A 160 -10.91 2.57 -1.75
CA GLY A 160 -10.77 1.66 -0.60
C GLY A 160 -9.33 1.23 -0.33
N ALA A 161 -8.34 1.98 -0.86
CA ALA A 161 -6.95 1.55 -1.04
C ALA A 161 -6.86 0.32 -1.96
N GLY A 162 -6.12 -0.72 -1.60
CA GLY A 162 -5.79 -1.83 -2.50
C GLY A 162 -4.30 -1.78 -2.87
N ASN A 163 -3.97 -2.03 -4.14
CA ASN A 163 -2.61 -1.97 -4.66
C ASN A 163 -2.18 -0.51 -4.84
N ILE A 164 -1.79 0.13 -3.75
CA ILE A 164 -1.52 1.58 -3.75
C ILE A 164 -0.04 1.90 -3.93
N ASP A 165 0.82 0.92 -3.65
CA ASP A 165 2.28 0.94 -3.87
C ASP A 165 2.95 2.24 -3.44
N ILE A 166 2.49 2.74 -2.29
CA ILE A 166 3.04 3.91 -1.65
C ILE A 166 4.20 3.44 -0.77
N ARG A 167 5.43 3.67 -1.23
CA ARG A 167 6.67 3.31 -0.50
C ARG A 167 6.80 3.81 0.94
N TYR A 168 5.94 4.74 1.32
CA TYR A 168 5.84 5.31 2.65
C TYR A 168 4.95 4.52 3.61
N LEU A 169 4.22 3.52 3.13
CA LEU A 169 3.41 2.59 3.92
C LEU A 169 4.30 1.51 4.57
N ASN A 170 5.18 2.00 5.42
CA ASN A 170 6.23 1.24 6.09
C ASN A 170 6.02 1.23 7.61
N ALA A 171 6.88 0.53 8.35
CA ALA A 171 6.78 0.45 9.81
C ALA A 171 6.81 1.85 10.46
N GLY A 172 5.82 2.12 11.33
CA GLY A 172 5.59 3.41 11.98
C GLY A 172 4.66 4.36 11.24
N SER A 173 4.17 3.99 10.05
CA SER A 173 3.15 4.74 9.31
C SER A 173 1.73 4.43 9.78
N GLU A 174 0.80 5.32 9.45
CA GLU A 174 -0.63 5.18 9.69
C GLU A 174 -1.40 5.40 8.40
N LEU A 175 -2.14 4.38 7.96
CA LEU A 175 -3.04 4.46 6.82
C LEU A 175 -4.48 4.69 7.31
N TYR A 176 -5.16 5.64 6.69
CA TYR A 176 -6.56 5.95 6.94
C TYR A 176 -7.34 5.56 5.68
N VAL A 177 -8.26 4.61 5.80
CA VAL A 177 -9.04 4.07 4.68
C VAL A 177 -10.53 4.32 4.94
N PRO A 178 -11.30 4.82 3.96
CA PRO A 178 -12.75 4.94 4.15
C PRO A 178 -13.38 3.55 4.27
N VAL A 179 -14.26 3.37 5.26
CA VAL A 179 -15.07 2.15 5.34
C VAL A 179 -16.16 2.22 4.26
N LEU A 180 -16.16 1.24 3.36
CA LEU A 180 -17.08 1.18 2.22
C LEU A 180 -18.20 0.14 2.40
N THR A 181 -17.98 -0.83 3.29
CA THR A 181 -18.90 -1.94 3.56
C THR A 181 -19.00 -2.19 5.07
N ASP A 182 -20.08 -2.85 5.49
CA ASP A 182 -20.21 -3.31 6.88
C ASP A 182 -19.06 -4.23 7.23
N GLY A 183 -18.37 -3.93 8.34
CA GLY A 183 -17.21 -4.70 8.77
C GLY A 183 -15.91 -4.38 8.04
N ALA A 184 -15.91 -3.44 7.08
CA ALA A 184 -14.80 -3.05 6.22
C ALA A 184 -14.23 -4.17 5.30
N LEU A 185 -14.01 -5.38 5.82
CA LEU A 185 -13.41 -6.52 5.12
C LEU A 185 -11.98 -6.21 4.66
N LEU A 186 -11.13 -5.88 5.64
CA LEU A 186 -9.71 -5.52 5.45
C LEU A 186 -8.90 -6.73 4.96
N SER A 187 -8.09 -6.55 3.92
CA SER A 187 -7.08 -7.53 3.51
C SER A 187 -5.75 -6.83 3.20
N ALA A 188 -4.64 -7.57 3.33
CA ALA A 188 -3.31 -7.09 3.01
C ALA A 188 -2.41 -8.21 2.50
N ALA A 189 -1.49 -7.89 1.60
CA ALA A 189 -0.37 -8.73 1.20
C ALA A 189 0.64 -7.86 0.42
N ASP A 190 1.37 -8.49 -0.50
CA ASP A 190 2.25 -7.81 -1.45
C ASP A 190 3.35 -6.99 -0.76
N GLY A 191 4.26 -7.71 -0.11
CA GLY A 191 5.35 -7.09 0.61
C GLY A 191 6.50 -6.73 -0.32
N HIS A 192 6.91 -5.46 -0.35
CA HIS A 192 8.11 -5.06 -1.09
C HIS A 192 9.26 -4.80 -0.13
N ALA A 193 10.42 -5.39 -0.41
CA ALA A 193 11.63 -5.12 0.36
C ALA A 193 12.23 -3.74 0.03
N LEU A 194 12.04 -3.28 -1.21
CA LEU A 194 12.44 -1.97 -1.69
C LEU A 194 11.69 -1.63 -2.99
N GLN A 195 11.04 -0.47 -3.03
CA GLN A 195 10.35 0.07 -4.20
C GLN A 195 10.83 1.50 -4.49
N GLY A 196 10.88 1.87 -5.77
CA GLY A 196 11.03 3.24 -6.23
C GLY A 196 9.68 3.92 -6.43
N GLU A 197 9.63 5.26 -6.38
CA GLU A 197 8.40 5.99 -6.73
C GLU A 197 7.98 5.71 -8.17
N GLY A 198 6.69 5.46 -8.36
CA GLY A 198 6.07 5.15 -9.64
C GLY A 198 6.13 3.67 -10.03
N GLU A 199 6.94 2.85 -9.35
CA GLU A 199 7.12 1.42 -9.68
C GLU A 199 7.30 1.15 -11.18
N ILE A 200 8.07 2.00 -11.84
CA ILE A 200 8.02 2.18 -13.30
C ILE A 200 8.31 0.90 -14.13
N SER A 201 9.01 -0.08 -13.57
CA SER A 201 9.30 -1.37 -14.22
C SER A 201 8.17 -2.40 -14.09
N GLY A 202 7.08 -2.08 -13.41
CA GLY A 202 5.99 -3.01 -13.10
C GLY A 202 6.14 -3.57 -11.69
N THR A 203 7.30 -4.14 -11.34
CA THR A 203 7.50 -4.77 -10.02
C THR A 203 8.56 -4.06 -9.18
N ALA A 204 8.47 -4.25 -7.87
CA ALA A 204 9.48 -3.87 -6.89
C ALA A 204 10.51 -5.00 -6.66
N ILE A 205 11.13 -5.02 -5.48
CA ILE A 205 11.68 -6.26 -4.91
C ILE A 205 10.56 -6.95 -4.12
N GLU A 206 9.79 -7.77 -4.82
CA GLU A 206 8.69 -8.58 -4.28
C GLU A 206 9.20 -9.62 -3.30
N CYS A 207 8.56 -9.73 -2.13
CA CYS A 207 8.96 -10.71 -1.12
C CYS A 207 7.82 -11.14 -0.21
N PRO A 208 7.84 -12.39 0.30
CA PRO A 208 6.99 -12.76 1.40
C PRO A 208 7.30 -11.89 2.62
N MET A 209 6.26 -11.45 3.32
CA MET A 209 6.41 -10.48 4.40
C MET A 209 5.49 -10.78 5.57
N ASP A 210 6.06 -10.71 6.76
CA ASP A 210 5.30 -10.71 8.00
C ASP A 210 4.96 -9.26 8.37
N MET A 211 3.68 -9.00 8.64
CA MET A 211 3.12 -7.68 8.92
C MET A 211 2.40 -7.70 10.27
N THR A 212 2.75 -6.80 11.18
CA THR A 212 2.01 -6.58 12.42
C THR A 212 1.28 -5.25 12.33
N LEU A 213 -0.04 -5.29 12.36
CA LEU A 213 -0.91 -4.13 12.17
C LEU A 213 -1.79 -3.92 13.40
N LYS A 214 -2.00 -2.67 13.81
CA LYS A 214 -3.07 -2.30 14.74
C LYS A 214 -4.21 -1.63 13.99
N VAL A 215 -5.43 -2.08 14.23
CA VAL A 215 -6.61 -1.61 13.49
C VAL A 215 -7.55 -0.88 14.43
N GLU A 216 -7.82 0.39 14.15
CA GLU A 216 -8.69 1.26 14.96
C GLU A 216 -9.82 1.82 14.10
N LEU A 217 -11.03 1.92 14.66
CA LEU A 217 -12.20 2.47 13.99
C LEU A 217 -12.47 3.90 14.45
N ILE A 218 -12.52 4.84 13.51
CA ILE A 218 -12.88 6.24 13.74
C ILE A 218 -14.31 6.44 13.25
N LYS A 219 -15.22 6.73 14.18
CA LYS A 219 -16.66 6.82 13.90
C LYS A 219 -17.07 8.17 13.33
N ASN A 220 -18.04 8.14 12.40
CA ASN A 220 -18.74 9.32 11.89
C ASN A 220 -17.81 10.41 11.31
N GLN A 221 -16.77 9.99 10.61
CA GLN A 221 -15.87 10.89 9.87
C GLN A 221 -15.75 10.38 8.45
N LYS A 222 -16.03 11.25 7.49
CA LYS A 222 -15.95 10.88 6.07
C LYS A 222 -14.52 11.07 5.57
N LEU A 223 -14.06 10.10 4.81
CA LEU A 223 -12.86 10.18 3.99
C LEU A 223 -13.23 9.78 2.56
N ASP A 224 -12.69 10.47 1.56
CA ASP A 224 -13.04 10.22 0.14
C ASP A 224 -12.05 9.28 -0.57
N SER A 225 -10.80 9.22 -0.08
CA SER A 225 -9.67 8.47 -0.66
C SER A 225 -8.67 8.18 0.46
N PRO A 226 -7.86 7.12 0.42
CA PRO A 226 -6.94 6.82 1.51
C PRO A 226 -5.96 7.97 1.79
N GLU A 227 -5.63 8.15 3.06
CA GLU A 227 -4.62 9.11 3.50
C GLU A 227 -3.54 8.39 4.30
N LEU A 228 -2.30 8.83 4.18
CA LEU A 228 -1.17 8.24 4.90
C LEU A 228 -0.48 9.29 5.79
N ILE A 229 -0.09 8.90 6.98
CA ILE A 229 0.87 9.64 7.81
C ILE A 229 2.13 8.78 7.95
N THR A 230 3.28 9.33 7.56
CA THR A 230 4.57 8.65 7.70
C THR A 230 5.61 9.57 8.34
N ARG A 231 6.54 8.97 9.09
CA ARG A 231 7.73 9.65 9.65
C ARG A 231 9.04 9.05 9.13
N ASN A 232 8.97 7.92 8.42
CA ASN A 232 10.11 7.27 7.81
C ASN A 232 10.02 7.44 6.28
N THR A 233 10.74 8.45 5.78
CA THR A 233 10.55 9.02 4.45
C THR A 233 11.81 9.00 3.62
N PHE A 234 12.66 7.98 3.82
CA PHE A 234 13.96 7.90 3.15
C PHE A 234 13.84 8.15 1.63
N PRO A 235 14.65 9.05 1.06
CA PRO A 235 15.84 9.68 1.65
C PRO A 235 15.57 10.99 2.44
N ALA A 236 14.33 11.49 2.48
CA ALA A 236 14.00 12.67 3.27
C ALA A 236 13.97 12.33 4.77
N GLU A 237 14.41 13.27 5.62
CA GLU A 237 14.39 13.16 7.09
C GLU A 237 13.24 13.94 7.73
N GLU A 238 12.10 14.11 7.03
CA GLU A 238 10.90 14.76 7.56
C GLU A 238 9.65 13.93 7.32
N GLY A 239 8.74 13.86 8.29
CA GLY A 239 7.48 13.14 8.09
C GLY A 239 6.50 13.89 7.18
N TYR A 240 5.63 13.14 6.50
CA TYR A 240 4.58 13.67 5.63
C TYR A 240 3.21 13.17 6.02
N ARG A 241 2.19 14.01 5.81
CA ARG A 241 0.83 13.56 5.56
C ARG A 241 0.61 13.55 4.05
N ILE A 242 0.12 12.44 3.53
CA ILE A 242 -0.05 12.19 2.10
C ILE A 242 -1.54 12.04 1.81
N PHE A 243 -2.03 12.84 0.87
CA PHE A 243 -3.40 12.81 0.38
C PHE A 243 -3.40 12.19 -1.00
N THR A 244 -4.16 11.11 -1.20
CA THR A 244 -4.14 10.37 -2.46
C THR A 244 -5.20 10.87 -3.43
N GLY A 245 -4.86 10.81 -4.72
CA GLY A 245 -5.78 10.75 -5.83
C GLY A 245 -5.54 9.46 -6.59
N ILE A 246 -6.62 8.73 -6.84
CA ILE A 246 -6.58 7.39 -7.43
C ILE A 246 -7.58 7.37 -8.57
N GLY A 247 -7.14 7.00 -9.77
CA GLY A 247 -8.03 6.86 -10.91
C GLY A 247 -7.35 6.73 -12.26
N PRO A 248 -8.13 6.63 -13.34
CA PRO A 248 -7.65 6.31 -14.69
C PRO A 248 -7.14 7.51 -15.48
N ASP A 249 -6.95 8.66 -14.84
CA ASP A 249 -6.38 9.85 -15.46
C ASP A 249 -5.40 10.48 -14.46
N LEU A 250 -4.11 10.50 -14.82
CA LEU A 250 -3.04 10.95 -13.94
C LEU A 250 -3.18 12.45 -13.57
N MET A 251 -3.71 13.26 -14.48
CA MET A 251 -3.93 14.69 -14.24
C MET A 251 -5.10 14.92 -13.29
N GLU A 252 -6.18 14.16 -13.44
CA GLU A 252 -7.31 14.24 -12.51
C GLU A 252 -6.94 13.66 -11.14
N ALA A 253 -6.21 12.53 -11.09
CA ALA A 253 -5.65 12.00 -9.85
C ALA A 253 -4.76 13.05 -9.14
N SER A 254 -3.92 13.77 -9.88
CA SER A 254 -3.12 14.89 -9.37
C SER A 254 -3.96 16.02 -8.77
N ARG A 255 -5.04 16.43 -9.47
CA ARG A 255 -5.97 17.45 -8.98
C ARG A 255 -6.70 16.98 -7.73
N ASP A 256 -7.10 15.73 -7.70
CA ASP A 256 -7.81 15.07 -6.62
C ASP A 256 -6.98 15.02 -5.34
N ALA A 257 -5.75 14.51 -5.44
CA ALA A 257 -4.76 14.50 -4.36
C ALA A 257 -4.55 15.91 -3.78
N THR A 258 -4.36 16.89 -4.67
CA THR A 258 -4.15 18.29 -4.31
C THR A 258 -5.38 18.88 -3.62
N ARG A 259 -6.57 18.73 -4.19
CA ARG A 259 -7.83 19.28 -3.67
C ARG A 259 -8.13 18.77 -2.26
N ARG A 260 -7.87 17.48 -2.01
CA ARG A 260 -8.08 16.84 -0.71
C ARG A 260 -7.16 17.39 0.38
N ALA A 261 -5.96 17.86 0.04
CA ALA A 261 -5.01 18.43 0.99
C ALA A 261 -5.39 19.87 1.46
N ILE A 262 -6.17 20.63 0.67
CA ILE A 262 -6.42 22.07 0.90
C ILE A 262 -7.11 22.31 2.24
N GLY A 263 -8.30 21.71 2.44
CA GLY A 263 -9.10 21.89 3.65
C GLY A 263 -8.36 21.48 4.93
N PRO A 264 -7.71 20.31 4.96
CA PRO A 264 -6.86 19.89 6.07
C PRO A 264 -5.75 20.88 6.43
N LEU A 265 -5.02 21.43 5.45
CA LEU A 265 -3.98 22.43 5.72
C LEU A 265 -4.60 23.75 6.22
N ALA A 266 -5.64 24.24 5.55
CA ALA A 266 -6.34 25.47 5.92
C ALA A 266 -6.81 25.43 7.37
N LYS A 267 -7.44 24.31 7.76
CA LYS A 267 -7.88 24.06 9.14
C LYS A 267 -6.72 24.01 10.12
N ALA A 268 -5.61 23.34 9.78
CA ALA A 268 -4.47 23.21 10.68
C ALA A 268 -3.74 24.53 10.91
N GLN A 269 -3.68 25.40 9.90
CA GLN A 269 -2.99 26.69 9.96
C GLN A 269 -3.91 27.85 10.40
N GLY A 270 -5.23 27.66 10.41
CA GLY A 270 -6.19 28.73 10.71
C GLY A 270 -6.25 29.81 9.63
N ILE A 271 -6.02 29.43 8.38
CA ILE A 271 -6.00 30.31 7.20
C ILE A 271 -7.14 29.95 6.23
N SER A 272 -7.39 30.78 5.23
CA SER A 272 -8.37 30.47 4.18
C SER A 272 -7.87 29.33 3.26
N GLU A 273 -8.81 28.63 2.61
CA GLU A 273 -8.47 27.61 1.60
C GLU A 273 -7.65 28.19 0.43
N LEU A 274 -7.91 29.46 0.06
CA LEU A 274 -7.14 30.16 -0.96
C LEU A 274 -5.68 30.36 -0.55
N GLU A 275 -5.45 30.78 0.70
CA GLU A 275 -4.08 30.90 1.25
C GLU A 275 -3.41 29.54 1.36
N ALA A 276 -4.12 28.51 1.83
CA ALA A 276 -3.59 27.14 1.92
C ALA A 276 -3.17 26.61 0.55
N TYR A 277 -4.01 26.77 -0.47
CA TYR A 277 -3.66 26.40 -1.84
C TYR A 277 -2.48 27.22 -2.39
N GLY A 278 -2.42 28.52 -2.08
CA GLY A 278 -1.27 29.37 -2.42
C GLY A 278 0.05 28.88 -1.83
N LEU A 279 0.03 28.28 -0.63
CA LEU A 279 1.23 27.68 -0.01
C LEU A 279 1.70 26.42 -0.72
N PHE A 280 0.84 25.68 -1.42
CA PHE A 280 1.23 24.42 -2.06
C PHE A 280 2.32 24.58 -3.10
N GLY A 281 2.35 25.69 -3.83
CA GLY A 281 3.44 26.01 -4.76
C GLY A 281 4.80 26.24 -4.09
N ILE A 282 4.87 26.22 -2.76
CA ILE A 282 6.07 26.49 -1.95
C ILE A 282 6.45 25.26 -1.13
N VAL A 283 5.47 24.56 -0.54
CA VAL A 283 5.71 23.53 0.49
C VAL A 283 5.13 22.15 0.20
N ALA A 284 4.30 21.99 -0.84
CA ALA A 284 3.74 20.69 -1.19
C ALA A 284 4.65 19.94 -2.15
N GLU A 285 4.68 18.62 -2.01
CA GLU A 285 5.28 17.73 -3.01
C GLU A 285 4.17 16.92 -3.67
N LEU A 286 4.15 16.86 -5.01
CA LEU A 286 3.22 16.01 -5.74
C LEU A 286 4.02 14.85 -6.33
N ARG A 287 3.69 13.61 -5.94
CA ARG A 287 4.42 12.40 -6.32
C ARG A 287 3.51 11.37 -6.94
N ILE A 288 4.01 10.67 -7.95
CA ILE A 288 3.37 9.50 -8.53
C ILE A 288 3.91 8.30 -7.74
N HIS A 289 3.03 7.60 -7.02
CA HIS A 289 3.43 6.47 -6.17
C HIS A 289 3.49 5.16 -6.98
N GLU A 290 2.51 4.92 -7.84
CA GLU A 290 2.58 3.91 -8.90
C GLU A 290 1.96 4.44 -10.21
N ILE A 291 2.42 3.90 -11.34
CA ILE A 291 1.89 4.21 -12.67
C ILE A 291 1.68 2.96 -13.55
N VAL A 292 1.57 1.80 -12.93
CA VAL A 292 1.62 0.51 -13.64
C VAL A 292 0.35 -0.33 -13.45
N ASP A 293 -0.47 0.01 -12.45
CA ASP A 293 -1.64 -0.79 -12.05
C ASP A 293 -2.92 -0.45 -12.83
N ILE A 294 -2.93 -0.86 -14.09
CA ILE A 294 -4.04 -0.56 -14.99
C ILE A 294 -5.38 -1.05 -14.42
N PRO A 295 -6.46 -0.24 -14.51
CA PRO A 295 -6.53 1.05 -15.20
C PRO A 295 -6.27 2.28 -14.33
N HIS A 296 -5.84 2.15 -13.08
CA HIS A 296 -5.75 3.28 -12.16
C HIS A 296 -4.30 3.62 -11.82
N TRP A 297 -4.07 4.88 -11.47
CA TRP A 297 -2.78 5.35 -10.98
C TRP A 297 -2.95 6.09 -9.67
N VAL A 298 -1.93 6.06 -8.81
CA VAL A 298 -1.91 6.67 -7.49
C VAL A 298 -0.96 7.87 -7.49
N VAL A 299 -1.53 9.05 -7.24
CA VAL A 299 -0.78 10.30 -7.02
C VAL A 299 -0.97 10.76 -5.59
N GLY A 300 0.11 11.12 -4.91
CA GLY A 300 0.11 11.68 -3.56
C GLY A 300 0.46 13.16 -3.55
N CYS A 301 -0.37 13.98 -2.91
CA CYS A 301 0.01 15.32 -2.46
C CYS A 301 0.55 15.20 -1.03
N MET A 302 1.84 15.41 -0.87
CA MET A 302 2.57 15.26 0.38
C MET A 302 2.80 16.62 1.02
N LEU A 303 2.39 16.76 2.29
CA LEU A 303 2.61 17.96 3.10
C LEU A 303 3.43 17.61 4.34
N PRO A 304 4.53 18.32 4.64
CA PRO A 304 5.32 18.12 5.84
C PRO A 304 4.49 18.13 7.12
N LEU A 305 4.70 17.17 8.02
CA LEU A 305 3.92 17.06 9.26
C LEU A 305 4.03 18.30 10.16
N ARG A 306 5.14 19.04 10.08
CA ARG A 306 5.33 20.32 10.80
C ARG A 306 4.26 21.37 10.46
N LEU A 307 3.59 21.25 9.31
CA LEU A 307 2.46 22.10 8.92
C LEU A 307 1.15 21.75 9.63
N PHE A 308 1.10 20.64 10.38
CA PHE A 308 -0.09 20.22 11.14
C PHE A 308 0.09 20.36 12.66
N GLY A 309 1.19 21.02 13.08
CA GLY A 309 1.58 21.20 14.48
C GLY A 309 2.45 20.05 15.02
N ASN A 310 3.09 20.28 16.16
CA ASN A 310 3.88 19.26 16.87
C ASN A 310 2.92 18.25 17.53
N LYS A 311 2.49 17.22 16.80
CA LYS A 311 1.80 16.05 17.36
C LYS A 311 2.63 14.77 17.19
#